data_AF-A0A9W8D6K7-F1
#
_entry.id   AF-A0A9W8D6K7-F1
#
_cell.length_a   1.000
_cell.length_b   1.000
_cell.length_c   1.000
_cell.angle_alpha   90.00
_cell.angle_beta   90.00
_cell.angle_gamma   90.00
#
_symmetry.space_group_name_H-M   'P 1'
#
loop_
_entity.id
_entity.type
_entity.pdbx_description
1 polymer ?
#
loop_
_entity_poly.entity_id
_entity_poly.type
_entity_poly.pdbx_seq_one_letter_code
_entity_poly.pdbx_strand_id
1 'polypeptide(L)'
;SNYDCFTKKAGEEYDDLRPVVAWTSYAGPTEYNNNTAYWQISFADYKYDLVRDAGARMLNTTGAQATMFSTAAAFLDALEEVDIVIDESFVSYSYDELLKNYGVKDPSKSTYSWVTASRVFRPDRLQSTAGGLDWFEAPVAFADALLQDVIGVAHPKFVKDGYQPIWFRNLADNEPVVVVTASNCTDMYAQRKDPAESCSSLTFQEANPDDEDYEGVDENQTDDLIYDISKSEIINESDSDSSDGAFLSVNALQAAVAVAFVALCAAM
;
A
#
# COMPACT_ATOMS: atom_id res chain seq x y z
N SER A 1 -21.26 6.19 -5.24
CA SER A 1 -20.96 5.82 -3.83
C SER A 1 -19.97 6.84 -3.26
N ASN A 2 -19.56 6.76 -1.98
CA ASN A 2 -18.40 7.55 -1.52
C ASN A 2 -17.14 7.15 -2.31
N TYR A 3 -16.98 5.86 -2.63
CA TYR A 3 -15.90 5.34 -3.47
C TYR A 3 -15.76 6.12 -4.78
N ASP A 4 -16.79 6.14 -5.63
CA ASP A 4 -16.71 6.81 -6.95
C ASP A 4 -16.37 8.31 -6.82
N CYS A 5 -16.83 8.94 -5.73
CA CYS A 5 -16.57 10.33 -5.45
C CYS A 5 -15.12 10.58 -5.02
N PHE A 6 -14.58 9.71 -4.17
CA PHE A 6 -13.17 9.71 -3.78
C PHE A 6 -12.26 9.48 -4.98
N THR A 7 -12.55 8.46 -5.80
CA THR A 7 -11.81 8.17 -7.03
C THR A 7 -11.77 9.36 -7.96
N LYS A 8 -12.93 10.00 -8.19
CA LYS A 8 -13.00 11.19 -9.04
C LYS A 8 -12.13 12.33 -8.51
N LYS A 9 -12.28 12.66 -7.23
CA LYS A 9 -11.52 13.76 -6.60
C LYS A 9 -10.02 13.50 -6.59
N ALA A 10 -9.60 12.28 -6.26
CA ALA A 10 -8.19 11.92 -6.28
C ALA A 10 -7.63 11.87 -7.71
N GLY A 11 -8.45 11.54 -8.72
CA GLY A 11 -8.02 11.54 -10.11
C GLY A 11 -7.83 12.94 -10.72
N GLU A 12 -8.69 13.91 -10.39
CA GLU A 12 -8.69 15.26 -10.97
C GLU A 12 -7.49 16.12 -10.53
N GLU A 13 -6.92 15.86 -9.35
CA GLU A 13 -5.96 16.77 -8.70
C GLU A 13 -4.48 16.40 -8.96
N TYR A 14 -4.19 15.24 -9.56
CA TYR A 14 -2.83 14.67 -9.56
C TYR A 14 -2.37 14.11 -10.92
N ASP A 15 -2.56 14.80 -12.04
CA ASP A 15 -2.08 14.26 -13.33
C ASP A 15 -0.53 14.20 -13.44
N ASP A 16 0.22 15.09 -12.78
CA ASP A 16 1.69 15.15 -12.87
C ASP A 16 2.45 14.90 -11.55
N LEU A 17 1.76 14.70 -10.42
CA LEU A 17 2.34 14.59 -9.06
C LEU A 17 2.03 13.26 -8.34
N ARG A 18 1.80 12.18 -9.07
CA ARG A 18 1.40 10.89 -8.48
C ARG A 18 2.57 10.23 -7.76
N PRO A 19 2.53 10.06 -6.42
CA PRO A 19 3.57 9.32 -5.72
C PRO A 19 3.56 7.86 -6.19
N VAL A 20 4.74 7.28 -6.28
CA VAL A 20 4.94 5.89 -6.63
C VAL A 20 4.84 5.02 -5.38
N VAL A 21 3.91 4.07 -5.40
CA VAL A 21 3.62 3.16 -4.28
C VAL A 21 4.10 1.76 -4.61
N ALA A 22 4.87 1.16 -3.70
CA ALA A 22 5.22 -0.25 -3.74
C ALA A 22 4.60 -0.99 -2.54
N TRP A 23 3.93 -2.10 -2.84
CA TRP A 23 3.47 -3.05 -1.83
C TRP A 23 4.50 -4.14 -1.70
N THR A 24 5.15 -4.20 -0.55
CA THR A 24 6.37 -4.99 -0.38
C THR A 24 6.23 -5.99 0.77
N SER A 25 6.99 -7.07 0.73
CA SER A 25 7.13 -7.95 1.87
C SER A 25 8.50 -8.59 1.93
N TYR A 26 8.89 -8.98 3.13
CA TYR A 26 10.11 -9.69 3.45
C TYR A 26 9.77 -10.95 4.25
N ALA A 27 10.42 -12.05 3.87
CA ALA A 27 10.43 -13.27 4.64
C ALA A 27 11.88 -13.61 5.00
N GLY A 28 12.15 -13.71 6.30
CA GLY A 28 13.45 -14.12 6.80
C GLY A 28 13.77 -15.60 6.51
N PRO A 29 15.01 -16.05 6.76
CA PRO A 29 15.37 -17.45 6.63
C PRO A 29 14.56 -18.34 7.58
N THR A 30 13.88 -19.35 7.03
CA THR A 30 13.10 -20.34 7.77
C THR A 30 13.27 -21.72 7.16
N GLU A 31 12.89 -22.77 7.89
CA GLU A 31 12.87 -24.14 7.34
C GLU A 31 11.94 -24.28 6.12
N TYR A 32 10.92 -23.43 6.01
CA TYR A 32 9.93 -23.43 4.92
C TYR A 32 10.44 -22.79 3.62
N ASN A 33 11.56 -22.05 3.65
CA ASN A 33 12.17 -21.40 2.49
C ASN A 33 13.64 -21.78 2.30
N ASN A 34 13.99 -23.03 2.62
CA ASN A 34 15.36 -23.56 2.51
C ASN A 34 16.40 -22.74 3.28
N ASN A 35 15.99 -22.10 4.38
CA ASN A 35 16.81 -21.16 5.16
C ASN A 35 17.37 -20.01 4.31
N THR A 36 16.58 -19.51 3.35
CA THR A 36 16.95 -18.36 2.51
C THR A 36 15.94 -17.25 2.66
N ALA A 37 16.42 -16.04 2.93
CA ALA A 37 15.55 -14.86 2.93
C ALA A 37 15.11 -14.51 1.51
N TYR A 38 13.94 -13.90 1.39
CA TYR A 38 13.49 -13.30 0.14
C TYR A 38 12.69 -12.02 0.38
N TRP A 39 12.64 -11.19 -0.65
CA TRP A 39 11.84 -9.98 -0.71
C TRP A 39 10.87 -10.08 -1.89
N GLN A 40 9.75 -9.39 -1.79
CA GLN A 40 8.72 -9.40 -2.82
C GLN A 40 8.16 -7.99 -3.01
N ILE A 41 7.83 -7.67 -4.26
CA ILE A 41 6.93 -6.58 -4.60
C ILE A 41 5.65 -7.22 -5.17
N SER A 42 4.50 -6.86 -4.64
CA SER A 42 3.19 -7.35 -5.05
C SER A 42 2.54 -6.38 -6.04
N PHE A 43 2.03 -6.92 -7.14
CA PHE A 43 1.30 -6.21 -8.18
C PHE A 43 -0.12 -6.80 -8.33
N ALA A 44 -0.71 -7.27 -7.22
CA ALA A 44 -2.05 -7.85 -7.25
C ALA A 44 -3.06 -6.83 -7.81
N ASP A 45 -3.94 -7.26 -8.71
CA ASP A 45 -4.82 -6.36 -9.47
C ASP A 45 -5.61 -5.39 -8.57
N TYR A 46 -6.14 -5.88 -7.44
CA TYR A 46 -6.89 -5.03 -6.52
C TYR A 46 -6.04 -3.93 -5.88
N LYS A 47 -4.73 -4.18 -5.65
CA LYS A 47 -3.81 -3.16 -5.13
C LYS A 47 -3.47 -2.14 -6.20
N TYR A 48 -3.33 -2.59 -7.45
CA TYR A 48 -3.14 -1.71 -8.59
C TYR A 48 -4.33 -0.76 -8.75
N ASP A 49 -5.55 -1.31 -8.78
CA ASP A 49 -6.78 -0.52 -8.88
C ASP A 49 -6.92 0.43 -7.68
N LEU A 50 -6.68 -0.04 -6.46
CA LEU A 50 -6.77 0.78 -5.25
C LEU A 50 -5.77 1.95 -5.26
N VAL A 51 -4.51 1.71 -5.64
CA VAL A 51 -3.49 2.76 -5.73
C VAL A 51 -3.83 3.76 -6.85
N ARG A 52 -4.27 3.28 -8.01
CA ARG A 52 -4.71 4.13 -9.12
C ARG A 52 -5.88 5.01 -8.71
N ASP A 53 -6.89 4.41 -8.09
CA ASP A 53 -8.12 5.11 -7.71
C ASP A 53 -7.85 6.10 -6.56
N ALA A 54 -6.78 5.91 -5.79
CA ALA A 54 -6.29 6.89 -4.81
C ALA A 54 -5.49 8.05 -5.43
N GLY A 55 -5.41 8.15 -6.76
CA GLY A 55 -4.66 9.20 -7.44
C GLY A 55 -3.14 9.02 -7.35
N ALA A 56 -2.66 7.80 -7.15
CA ALA A 56 -1.24 7.46 -7.07
C ALA A 56 -0.83 6.49 -8.18
N ARG A 57 0.46 6.23 -8.34
CA ARG A 57 0.99 5.27 -9.32
C ARG A 57 1.51 4.04 -8.59
N MET A 58 1.03 2.86 -8.95
CA MET A 58 1.66 1.62 -8.49
C MET A 58 2.98 1.42 -9.24
N LEU A 59 4.04 1.08 -8.53
CA LEU A 59 5.25 0.53 -9.13
C LEU A 59 4.85 -0.75 -9.88
N ASN A 60 5.05 -0.82 -11.19
CA ASN A 60 4.86 -2.05 -11.97
C ASN A 60 5.94 -2.11 -13.05
N THR A 61 6.81 -3.10 -12.96
CA THR A 61 8.01 -3.19 -13.81
C THR A 61 7.97 -4.35 -14.78
N THR A 62 7.00 -5.28 -14.68
CA THR A 62 7.09 -6.57 -15.38
C THR A 62 5.75 -7.15 -15.88
N GLY A 63 4.61 -6.52 -15.61
CA GLY A 63 3.29 -7.08 -15.98
C GLY A 63 2.91 -8.38 -15.25
N ALA A 64 3.77 -8.85 -14.32
CA ALA A 64 3.51 -9.99 -13.45
C ALA A 64 2.64 -9.58 -12.24
N GLN A 65 2.09 -10.55 -11.50
CA GLN A 65 1.35 -10.33 -10.24
C GLN A 65 2.26 -10.07 -9.04
N ALA A 66 3.54 -10.40 -9.15
CA ALA A 66 4.57 -10.09 -8.16
C ALA A 66 5.97 -10.23 -8.79
N THR A 67 6.96 -9.61 -8.17
CA THR A 67 8.39 -9.88 -8.44
C THR A 67 9.08 -10.27 -7.15
N MET A 68 9.89 -11.34 -7.21
CA MET A 68 10.63 -11.90 -6.08
C MET A 68 12.12 -11.61 -6.23
N PHE A 69 12.77 -11.29 -5.11
CA PHE A 69 14.19 -10.98 -5.05
C PHE A 69 14.88 -11.90 -4.03
N SER A 70 16.02 -12.45 -4.41
CA SER A 70 16.86 -13.28 -3.53
C SER A 70 17.90 -12.49 -2.75
N THR A 71 18.02 -11.18 -3.02
CA THR A 71 18.96 -10.29 -2.31
C THR A 71 18.30 -8.95 -2.01
N ALA A 72 18.64 -8.39 -0.84
CA ALA A 72 18.21 -7.06 -0.44
C ALA A 72 18.67 -5.96 -1.42
N ALA A 73 19.86 -6.11 -2.01
CA ALA A 73 20.39 -5.13 -2.96
C ALA A 73 19.50 -5.02 -4.22
N ALA A 74 19.22 -6.15 -4.89
CA ALA A 74 18.36 -6.15 -6.07
C ALA A 74 16.93 -5.68 -5.76
N PHE A 75 16.44 -5.98 -4.55
CA PHE A 75 15.15 -5.48 -4.09
C PHE A 75 15.16 -3.96 -3.91
N LEU A 76 16.18 -3.42 -3.25
CA LEU A 76 16.32 -1.97 -3.06
C LEU A 76 16.52 -1.23 -4.39
N ASP A 77 17.27 -1.79 -5.34
CA ASP A 77 17.41 -1.24 -6.70
C ASP A 77 16.04 -1.11 -7.39
N ALA A 78 15.14 -2.08 -7.17
CA ALA A 78 13.77 -2.01 -7.71
C ALA A 78 12.88 -0.97 -7.01
N LEU A 79 13.30 -0.41 -5.86
CA LEU A 79 12.59 0.63 -5.12
C LEU A 79 13.17 2.04 -5.34
N GLU A 80 14.07 2.22 -6.30
CA GLU A 80 14.76 3.50 -6.54
C GLU A 80 13.77 4.66 -6.84
N GLU A 81 12.72 4.40 -7.62
CA GLU A 81 11.69 5.40 -7.95
C GLU A 81 10.51 5.45 -6.97
N VAL A 82 10.56 4.70 -5.87
CA VAL A 82 9.43 4.57 -4.95
C VAL A 82 9.38 5.73 -3.96
N ASP A 83 8.22 6.37 -3.87
CA ASP A 83 7.96 7.43 -2.90
C ASP A 83 7.35 6.88 -1.61
N ILE A 84 6.60 5.78 -1.69
CA ILE A 84 5.85 5.19 -0.58
C ILE A 84 6.02 3.68 -0.56
N VAL A 85 6.45 3.16 0.58
CA VAL A 85 6.48 1.72 0.84
C VAL A 85 5.31 1.34 1.73
N ILE A 86 4.52 0.35 1.30
CA ILE A 86 3.52 -0.32 2.12
C ILE A 86 4.02 -1.75 2.38
N ASP A 87 4.47 -2.01 3.60
CA ASP A 87 5.06 -3.29 3.99
C ASP A 87 4.02 -4.25 4.59
N GLU A 88 3.93 -5.44 4.01
CA GLU A 88 3.03 -6.52 4.41
C GLU A 88 3.79 -7.69 5.05
N SER A 89 5.04 -7.47 5.47
CA SER A 89 5.83 -8.49 6.15
C SER A 89 5.14 -8.97 7.44
N PHE A 90 5.19 -10.27 7.74
CA PHE A 90 4.74 -10.80 9.04
C PHE A 90 5.78 -10.63 10.17
N VAL A 91 6.89 -9.96 9.84
CA VAL A 91 8.04 -9.63 10.67
C VAL A 91 8.35 -8.14 10.45
N SER A 92 9.14 -7.48 11.31
CA SER A 92 9.41 -6.03 11.22
C SER A 92 8.30 -5.12 11.76
N TYR A 93 8.13 -5.09 13.09
CA TYR A 93 7.09 -4.27 13.72
C TYR A 93 7.51 -2.81 13.99
N SER A 94 8.82 -2.51 13.89
CA SER A 94 9.39 -1.17 13.99
C SER A 94 10.11 -0.75 12.71
N TYR A 95 10.28 0.56 12.54
CA TYR A 95 10.99 1.13 11.38
C TYR A 95 12.42 0.61 11.25
N ASP A 96 13.18 0.59 12.35
CA ASP A 96 14.56 0.11 12.36
C ASP A 96 14.68 -1.37 11.96
N GLU A 97 13.73 -2.21 12.41
CA GLU A 97 13.70 -3.62 12.04
C GLU A 97 13.40 -3.79 10.55
N LEU A 98 12.47 -2.99 10.01
CA LEU A 98 12.13 -3.00 8.59
C LEU A 98 13.33 -2.59 7.74
N LEU A 99 13.96 -1.45 8.05
CA LEU A 99 15.12 -0.96 7.30
C LEU A 99 16.27 -1.97 7.32
N LYS A 100 16.53 -2.58 8.48
CA LYS A 100 17.52 -3.66 8.60
C LYS A 100 17.18 -4.85 7.72
N ASN A 101 15.93 -5.32 7.74
CA ASN A 101 15.49 -6.45 6.94
C ASN A 101 15.49 -6.14 5.44
N TYR A 102 15.26 -4.90 5.05
CA TYR A 102 15.31 -4.43 3.67
C TYR A 102 16.74 -4.15 3.19
N GLY A 103 17.73 -4.19 4.09
CA GLY A 103 19.15 -3.99 3.77
C GLY A 103 19.57 -2.52 3.73
N VAL A 104 18.76 -1.59 4.22
CA VAL A 104 19.11 -0.18 4.39
C VAL A 104 20.06 -0.04 5.57
N LYS A 105 21.33 0.32 5.30
CA LYS A 105 22.41 0.29 6.29
C LYS A 105 22.55 1.58 7.10
N ASP A 106 22.36 2.72 6.45
CA ASP A 106 22.50 4.04 7.05
C ASP A 106 21.37 4.93 6.52
N PRO A 107 20.22 5.00 7.23
CA PRO A 107 19.06 5.75 6.79
C PRO A 107 19.37 7.25 6.60
N SER A 108 20.34 7.79 7.34
CA SER A 108 20.76 9.20 7.25
C SER A 108 21.49 9.55 5.94
N LYS A 109 21.91 8.53 5.18
CA LYS A 109 22.57 8.67 3.86
C LYS A 109 21.78 7.98 2.75
N SER A 110 20.53 7.60 3.03
CA SER A 110 19.67 6.97 2.03
C SER A 110 19.39 7.94 0.89
N THR A 111 19.33 7.41 -0.33
CA THR A 111 18.87 8.13 -1.52
C THR A 111 17.43 7.78 -1.89
N TYR A 112 16.82 6.81 -1.21
CA TYR A 112 15.45 6.39 -1.47
C TYR A 112 14.46 7.40 -0.87
N SER A 113 13.59 7.97 -1.71
CA SER A 113 12.57 8.97 -1.30
C SER A 113 11.71 8.47 -0.14
N TRP A 114 11.26 7.22 -0.18
CA TRP A 114 10.45 6.61 0.87
C TRP A 114 11.17 6.55 2.25
N VAL A 115 12.51 6.51 2.28
CA VAL A 115 13.29 6.59 3.53
C VAL A 115 13.47 8.04 3.96
N THR A 116 13.88 8.92 3.05
CA THR A 116 14.21 10.31 3.37
C THR A 116 12.98 11.14 3.73
N ALA A 117 11.83 10.81 3.15
CA ALA A 117 10.54 11.41 3.44
C ALA A 117 9.74 10.63 4.52
N SER A 118 10.32 9.59 5.12
CA SER A 118 9.68 8.80 6.19
C SER A 118 8.31 8.22 5.80
N ARG A 119 8.17 7.73 4.55
CA ARG A 119 6.90 7.24 3.99
C ARG A 119 6.85 5.71 3.97
N VAL A 120 6.82 5.11 5.15
CA VAL A 120 6.80 3.65 5.32
C VAL A 120 5.60 3.23 6.16
N PHE A 121 4.64 2.59 5.51
CA PHE A 121 3.36 2.23 6.11
C PHE A 121 3.22 0.72 6.26
N ARG A 122 2.43 0.30 7.25
CA ARG A 122 2.01 -1.09 7.41
C ARG A 122 0.50 -1.17 7.61
N PRO A 123 -0.18 -2.16 7.01
CA PRO A 123 -1.60 -2.38 7.19
C PRO A 123 -1.90 -3.20 8.46
N ASP A 124 -1.29 -2.84 9.58
CA ASP A 124 -1.44 -3.53 10.86
C ASP A 124 -1.82 -2.56 11.98
N ARG A 125 -2.37 -1.38 11.65
CA ARG A 125 -2.80 -0.43 12.68
C ARG A 125 -3.88 -1.01 13.56
N LEU A 126 -4.95 -1.57 12.99
CA LEU A 126 -6.09 -2.08 13.76
C LEU A 126 -5.94 -3.59 14.03
N GLN A 127 -5.84 -3.95 15.31
CA GLN A 127 -5.59 -5.33 15.74
C GLN A 127 -6.50 -5.77 16.90
N SER A 128 -6.70 -7.08 17.05
CA SER A 128 -7.25 -7.66 18.27
C SER A 128 -6.20 -7.75 19.38
N THR A 129 -6.63 -8.03 20.61
CA THR A 129 -5.72 -8.28 21.75
C THR A 129 -4.76 -9.46 21.53
N ALA A 130 -5.12 -10.39 20.64
CA ALA A 130 -4.29 -11.53 20.28
C ALA A 130 -3.34 -11.25 19.10
N GLY A 131 -3.32 -10.02 18.56
CA GLY A 131 -2.52 -9.64 17.40
C GLY A 131 -3.15 -10.02 16.05
N GLY A 132 -4.45 -10.35 16.02
CA GLY A 132 -5.17 -10.59 14.77
C GLY A 132 -5.41 -9.27 14.03
N LEU A 133 -5.08 -9.20 12.75
CA LEU A 133 -5.17 -7.98 11.94
C LEU A 133 -6.57 -7.83 11.33
N ASP A 134 -7.21 -6.66 11.50
CA ASP A 134 -8.49 -6.35 10.83
C ASP A 134 -8.31 -6.24 9.29
N TRP A 135 -7.06 -6.04 8.83
CA TRP A 135 -6.67 -5.93 7.42
C TRP A 135 -7.17 -7.08 6.53
N PHE A 136 -7.23 -8.30 7.06
CA PHE A 136 -7.67 -9.46 6.27
C PHE A 136 -9.20 -9.63 6.22
N GLU A 137 -9.95 -8.76 6.91
CA GLU A 137 -11.38 -8.93 7.13
C GLU A 137 -12.20 -7.73 6.65
N ALA A 138 -12.01 -6.56 7.28
CA ALA A 138 -12.90 -5.42 7.06
C ALA A 138 -12.66 -4.65 5.74
N PRO A 139 -11.43 -4.44 5.25
CA PRO A 139 -11.19 -3.60 4.08
C PRO A 139 -11.97 -4.05 2.83
N VAL A 140 -12.18 -5.36 2.64
CA VAL A 140 -12.96 -5.89 1.51
C VAL A 140 -14.44 -5.51 1.59
N ALA A 141 -14.98 -5.31 2.79
CA ALA A 141 -16.37 -4.91 3.00
C ALA A 141 -16.57 -3.38 3.00
N PHE A 142 -15.51 -2.60 3.27
CA PHE A 142 -15.54 -1.14 3.36
C PHE A 142 -14.55 -0.52 2.37
N ALA A 143 -14.77 -0.78 1.08
CA ALA A 143 -13.84 -0.39 0.01
C ALA A 143 -13.65 1.14 -0.10
N ASP A 144 -14.66 1.94 0.21
CA ASP A 144 -14.57 3.41 0.21
C ASP A 144 -13.75 3.94 1.39
N ALA A 145 -13.91 3.34 2.57
CA ALA A 145 -13.05 3.65 3.71
C ALA A 145 -11.59 3.26 3.43
N LEU A 146 -11.37 2.08 2.82
CA LEU A 146 -10.04 1.65 2.42
C LEU A 146 -9.42 2.60 1.39
N LEU A 147 -10.21 3.03 0.40
CA LEU A 147 -9.76 4.02 -0.57
C LEU A 147 -9.40 5.34 0.10
N GLN A 148 -10.22 5.82 1.06
CA GLN A 148 -9.91 7.02 1.83
C GLN A 148 -8.59 6.91 2.60
N ASP A 149 -8.33 5.75 3.20
CA ASP A 149 -7.09 5.43 3.89
C ASP A 149 -5.88 5.54 2.96
N VAL A 150 -5.97 4.94 1.76
CA VAL A 150 -4.89 4.98 0.76
C VAL A 150 -4.71 6.39 0.20
N ILE A 151 -5.79 7.18 0.03
CA ILE A 151 -5.69 8.60 -0.29
C ILE A 151 -4.96 9.36 0.83
N GLY A 152 -5.26 9.09 2.10
CA GLY A 152 -4.57 9.73 3.22
C GLY A 152 -3.07 9.36 3.28
N VAL A 153 -2.73 8.12 2.92
CA VAL A 153 -1.33 7.66 2.81
C VAL A 153 -0.61 8.32 1.63
N ALA A 154 -1.24 8.38 0.46
CA ALA A 154 -0.67 8.91 -0.77
C ALA A 154 -0.60 10.45 -0.78
N HIS A 155 -1.64 11.08 -0.25
CA HIS A 155 -1.93 12.51 -0.36
C HIS A 155 -2.43 13.07 0.98
N PRO A 156 -1.58 13.13 2.03
CA PRO A 156 -2.01 13.49 3.38
C PRO A 156 -2.62 14.90 3.49
N LYS A 157 -2.30 15.81 2.56
CA LYS A 157 -2.89 17.16 2.48
C LYS A 157 -4.30 17.20 1.87
N PHE A 158 -4.80 16.07 1.38
CA PHE A 158 -6.09 15.97 0.68
C PHE A 158 -7.20 15.39 1.54
N VAL A 159 -6.83 14.78 2.65
CA VAL A 159 -7.75 14.40 3.72
C VAL A 159 -7.86 15.56 4.71
N LYS A 160 -8.97 15.62 5.46
CA LYS A 160 -9.14 16.63 6.50
C LYS A 160 -7.98 16.63 7.50
N ASP A 161 -7.73 17.79 8.10
CA ASP A 161 -6.80 17.91 9.23
C ASP A 161 -7.08 16.88 10.32
N GLY A 162 -6.03 16.20 10.75
CA GLY A 162 -6.11 15.19 11.80
C GLY A 162 -6.84 13.91 11.37
N TYR A 163 -7.07 13.69 10.08
CA TYR A 163 -7.44 12.37 9.58
C TYR A 163 -6.38 11.34 9.98
N GLN A 164 -6.84 10.13 10.27
CA GLN A 164 -6.03 9.04 10.79
C GLN A 164 -6.45 7.75 10.10
N PRO A 165 -5.60 7.16 9.23
CA PRO A 165 -5.96 5.96 8.47
C PRO A 165 -6.37 4.82 9.40
N ILE A 166 -7.47 4.14 9.11
CA ILE A 166 -8.02 3.06 9.94
C ILE A 166 -7.07 1.86 10.00
N TRP A 167 -6.51 1.44 8.87
CA TRP A 167 -5.72 0.21 8.74
C TRP A 167 -4.22 0.47 8.62
N PHE A 168 -3.81 1.62 8.09
CA PHE A 168 -2.40 1.94 7.90
C PHE A 168 -1.81 2.72 9.07
N ARG A 169 -0.61 2.34 9.50
CA ARG A 169 0.22 3.16 10.40
C ARG A 169 1.57 3.45 9.76
N ASN A 170 2.10 4.65 9.98
CA ASN A 170 3.46 5.01 9.58
C ASN A 170 4.46 4.49 10.61
N LEU A 171 5.38 3.62 10.17
CA LEU A 171 6.45 3.10 11.02
C LEU A 171 7.47 4.17 11.38
N ALA A 172 7.82 5.04 10.43
CA ALA A 172 8.86 6.03 10.62
C ALA A 172 8.46 7.07 11.68
N ASP A 173 7.16 7.38 11.77
CA ASP A 173 6.58 8.24 12.81
C ASP A 173 6.27 7.49 14.12
N ASN A 174 6.61 6.19 14.19
CA ASN A 174 6.34 5.31 15.31
C ASN A 174 4.85 5.33 15.73
N GLU A 175 3.95 5.37 14.74
CA GLU A 175 2.52 5.33 15.01
C GLU A 175 2.13 4.00 15.68
N PRO A 176 1.32 4.05 16.74
CA PRO A 176 0.97 2.86 17.51
C PRO A 176 -0.09 2.02 16.78
N VAL A 177 -0.12 0.75 17.15
CA VAL A 177 -1.28 -0.10 16.86
C VAL A 177 -2.46 0.32 17.74
N VAL A 178 -3.67 0.24 17.17
CA VAL A 178 -4.94 0.42 17.85
C VAL A 178 -5.50 -0.98 18.16
N VAL A 179 -5.61 -1.30 19.44
CA VAL A 179 -6.11 -2.59 19.90
C VAL A 179 -7.61 -2.50 20.18
N VAL A 180 -8.38 -3.30 19.45
CA VAL A 180 -9.81 -3.51 19.68
C VAL A 180 -9.99 -4.57 20.76
N THR A 181 -10.78 -4.24 21.77
CA THR A 181 -11.11 -5.11 22.90
C THR A 181 -12.60 -5.43 22.93
N ALA A 182 -13.01 -6.39 23.75
CA ALA A 182 -14.44 -6.70 23.96
C ALA A 182 -15.28 -5.48 24.36
N SER A 183 -14.68 -4.46 25.02
CA SER A 183 -15.41 -3.24 25.40
C SER A 183 -15.81 -2.37 24.21
N ASN A 184 -15.14 -2.54 23.06
CA ASN A 184 -15.48 -1.85 21.82
C ASN A 184 -16.66 -2.52 21.08
N CYS A 185 -17.02 -3.74 21.45
CA CYS A 185 -18.12 -4.51 20.85
C CYS A 185 -19.37 -4.39 21.73
N THR A 186 -20.19 -3.37 21.50
CA THR A 186 -21.38 -3.10 22.31
C THR A 186 -22.60 -3.94 21.91
N ASP A 187 -22.68 -4.37 20.65
CA ASP A 187 -23.74 -5.23 20.13
C ASP A 187 -23.23 -6.08 18.94
N MET A 188 -23.22 -7.40 19.10
CA MET A 188 -22.75 -8.34 18.06
C MET A 188 -23.73 -8.49 16.88
N TYR A 189 -24.97 -8.03 17.04
CA TYR A 189 -25.99 -8.08 15.99
C TYR A 189 -26.14 -6.73 15.27
N ALA A 190 -25.52 -5.68 15.79
CA ALA A 190 -25.53 -4.39 15.13
C ALA A 190 -24.73 -4.46 13.83
N GLN A 191 -25.31 -3.92 12.76
CA GLN A 191 -24.58 -3.71 11.52
C GLN A 191 -23.39 -2.79 11.80
N ARG A 192 -22.18 -3.23 11.47
CA ARG A 192 -20.99 -2.37 11.52
C ARG A 192 -21.23 -1.17 10.61
N LYS A 193 -21.17 0.02 11.19
CA LYS A 193 -21.30 1.26 10.44
C LYS A 193 -20.09 1.39 9.52
N ASP A 194 -20.35 1.83 8.29
CA ASP A 194 -19.31 2.22 7.35
C ASP A 194 -18.41 3.31 7.99
N PRO A 195 -17.10 3.05 8.15
CA PRO A 195 -16.20 4.02 8.74
C PRO A 195 -15.74 5.10 7.76
N ALA A 196 -16.07 5.00 6.46
CA ALA A 196 -15.76 6.03 5.48
C ALA A 196 -16.42 7.37 5.86
N GLU A 197 -15.67 8.44 5.68
CA GLU A 197 -16.25 9.78 5.80
C GLU A 197 -17.05 10.14 4.54
N SER A 198 -17.88 11.18 4.64
CA SER A 198 -18.56 11.73 3.47
C SER A 198 -17.54 12.25 2.46
N CYS A 199 -17.85 12.18 1.15
CA CYS A 199 -16.98 12.72 0.10
C CYS A 199 -16.54 14.20 0.27
N SER A 200 -17.33 15.02 0.97
CA SER A 200 -16.96 16.40 1.30
C SER A 200 -15.77 16.51 2.27
N SER A 201 -15.33 15.42 2.89
CA SER A 201 -14.15 15.39 3.77
C SER A 201 -12.83 15.42 3.01
N LEU A 202 -12.82 15.04 1.73
CA LEU A 202 -11.65 15.22 0.87
C LEU A 202 -11.62 16.65 0.35
N THR A 203 -10.64 17.42 0.82
CA THR A 203 -10.42 18.81 0.45
C THR A 203 -8.92 19.00 0.26
N PHE A 204 -8.52 19.58 -0.87
CA PHE A 204 -7.15 20.02 -1.02
C PHE A 204 -6.87 21.12 -0.01
N GLN A 205 -5.91 20.88 0.88
CA GLN A 205 -5.28 21.97 1.59
C GLN A 205 -4.26 22.59 0.64
N GLU A 206 -4.63 23.74 0.06
CA GLU A 206 -3.65 24.57 -0.64
C GLU A 206 -2.45 24.78 0.29
N ALA A 207 -1.24 24.61 -0.25
CA ALA A 207 -0.03 24.89 0.49
C ALA A 207 -0.13 26.32 1.04
N ASN A 208 0.00 26.46 2.36
CA ASN A 208 -0.03 27.77 2.98
C ASN A 208 1.14 28.59 2.41
N PRO A 209 0.90 29.73 1.73
CA PRO A 209 1.99 30.54 1.18
C PRO A 209 2.90 31.14 2.26
N ASP A 210 2.53 31.03 3.53
CA ASP A 210 3.35 31.43 4.69
C ASP A 210 4.22 30.29 5.27
N ASP A 211 4.27 29.12 4.61
CA ASP A 211 5.17 28.02 5.00
C ASP A 211 6.61 28.32 4.51
N GLU A 212 7.57 28.42 5.43
CA GLU A 212 8.95 28.89 5.16
C GLU A 212 9.76 27.94 4.24
N ASP A 213 9.24 26.75 3.96
CA ASP A 213 9.84 25.74 3.07
C ASP A 213 9.28 25.76 1.63
N TYR A 214 8.48 26.76 1.25
CA TYR A 214 7.95 26.90 -0.11
C TYR A 214 8.95 27.55 -1.07
N GLU A 215 9.70 26.74 -1.82
CA GLU A 215 10.27 27.19 -3.09
C GLU A 215 9.15 27.19 -4.14
N GLY A 216 8.70 28.39 -4.50
CA GLY A 216 7.53 28.57 -5.36
C GLY A 216 7.65 27.86 -6.70
N VAL A 217 6.53 27.28 -7.16
CA VAL A 217 6.39 26.82 -8.54
C VAL A 217 6.31 28.06 -9.43
N ASP A 218 7.33 28.28 -10.27
CA ASP A 218 7.29 29.31 -11.32
C ASP A 218 6.27 28.85 -12.38
N GLU A 219 5.10 29.51 -12.41
CA GLU A 219 3.98 29.23 -13.32
C GLU A 219 4.33 29.40 -14.82
N ASN A 220 5.58 29.72 -15.18
CA ASN A 220 6.03 29.88 -16.57
C ASN A 220 6.87 28.72 -17.14
N GLN A 221 7.00 27.58 -16.46
CA GLN A 221 7.88 26.48 -16.91
C GLN A 221 7.16 25.23 -17.45
N THR A 222 5.96 25.36 -18.04
CA THR A 222 5.19 24.22 -18.56
C THR A 222 5.29 23.96 -20.07
N ASP A 223 6.11 24.71 -20.83
CA ASP A 223 6.04 24.64 -22.30
C ASP A 223 7.18 23.86 -23.03
N ASP A 224 8.13 23.21 -22.34
CA ASP A 224 9.35 22.71 -23.03
C ASP A 224 9.76 21.24 -22.82
N LEU A 225 8.88 20.35 -22.33
CA LEU A 225 9.19 18.90 -22.25
C LEU A 225 8.11 18.01 -22.88
N ILE A 226 7.76 18.29 -24.14
CA ILE A 226 7.29 17.24 -25.06
C ILE A 226 8.54 16.61 -25.68
N TYR A 227 9.07 15.54 -25.09
CA TYR A 227 10.13 14.73 -25.70
C TYR A 227 9.65 13.29 -25.97
N ASP A 228 9.32 13.09 -27.24
CA ASP A 228 9.48 11.91 -28.09
C ASP A 228 9.98 10.63 -27.40
N ILE A 229 9.08 9.65 -27.23
CA ILE A 229 9.44 8.23 -27.21
C ILE A 229 8.68 7.55 -28.34
N SER A 230 9.09 7.85 -29.57
CA SER A 230 8.94 6.93 -30.69
C SER A 230 10.20 6.07 -30.82
N LYS A 231 9.99 4.74 -30.84
CA LYS A 231 10.93 3.67 -31.20
C LYS A 231 11.90 3.19 -30.11
N SER A 232 11.55 2.06 -29.51
CA SER A 232 12.46 0.91 -29.43
C SER A 232 11.67 -0.38 -29.68
N GLU A 233 12.33 -1.30 -30.37
CA GLU A 233 11.75 -2.47 -31.04
C GLU A 233 11.27 -3.52 -30.02
N ILE A 234 9.98 -3.87 -30.08
CA ILE A 234 9.46 -5.10 -29.47
C ILE A 234 9.69 -6.23 -30.46
N ILE A 235 10.61 -7.13 -30.12
CA ILE A 235 10.71 -8.44 -30.75
C ILE A 235 9.56 -9.28 -30.19
N ASN A 236 8.51 -9.47 -30.99
CA ASN A 236 7.46 -10.45 -30.71
C ASN A 236 8.05 -11.86 -30.86
N GLU A 237 7.97 -12.69 -29.81
CA GLU A 237 7.95 -14.13 -29.99
C GLU A 237 6.55 -14.67 -29.70
N SER A 238 6.01 -15.29 -30.73
CA SER A 238 4.72 -15.94 -30.85
C SER A 238 4.67 -17.29 -30.14
N ASP A 239 3.46 -17.64 -29.71
CA ASP A 239 2.99 -18.96 -29.26
C ASP A 239 3.79 -20.18 -29.75
N SER A 240 4.16 -21.04 -28.81
CA SER A 240 4.22 -22.49 -29.04
C SER A 240 3.73 -23.26 -27.83
N ASP A 241 2.59 -23.90 -28.04
CA ASP A 241 1.91 -24.91 -27.24
C ASP A 241 2.82 -26.11 -26.90
N SER A 242 2.98 -26.46 -25.61
CA SER A 242 3.30 -27.84 -25.21
C SER A 242 2.97 -28.14 -23.74
N SER A 243 1.89 -28.89 -23.58
CA SER A 243 1.52 -29.89 -22.56
C SER A 243 2.48 -30.24 -21.40
N ASP A 244 1.82 -30.47 -20.26
CA ASP A 244 2.14 -31.35 -19.13
C ASP A 244 2.93 -30.80 -17.94
N GLY A 245 2.20 -30.51 -16.85
CA GLY A 245 2.77 -30.24 -15.53
C GLY A 245 1.73 -29.88 -14.47
N ALA A 246 0.96 -30.86 -14.00
CA ALA A 246 0.19 -30.90 -12.75
C ALA A 246 -0.28 -29.55 -12.13
N PHE A 247 -1.42 -29.05 -12.60
CA PHE A 247 -2.22 -28.04 -11.88
C PHE A 247 -2.86 -28.69 -10.64
N LEU A 248 -2.37 -28.36 -9.44
CA LEU A 248 -3.21 -28.41 -8.25
C LEU A 248 -4.18 -27.23 -8.33
N SER A 249 -5.46 -27.55 -8.54
CA SER A 249 -6.51 -26.58 -8.81
C SER A 249 -6.68 -25.58 -7.66
N VAL A 250 -6.82 -24.30 -8.03
CA VAL A 250 -7.18 -23.12 -7.21
C VAL A 250 -8.44 -23.33 -6.34
N ASN A 251 -9.23 -24.37 -6.62
CA ASN A 251 -10.43 -24.73 -5.88
C ASN A 251 -10.19 -25.29 -4.46
N ALA A 252 -8.95 -25.61 -4.07
CA ALA A 252 -8.66 -26.07 -2.71
C ALA A 252 -8.51 -24.90 -1.69
N LEU A 253 -8.19 -23.69 -2.15
CA LEU A 253 -8.04 -22.52 -1.27
C LEU A 253 -9.36 -21.76 -1.05
N GLN A 254 -10.31 -21.84 -1.99
CA GLN A 254 -11.61 -21.17 -1.89
C GLN A 254 -12.62 -21.87 -0.96
N ALA A 255 -12.39 -23.14 -0.59
CA ALA A 255 -13.28 -23.86 0.32
C ALA A 255 -13.07 -23.53 1.81
N ALA A 256 -11.97 -22.85 2.17
CA ALA A 256 -11.68 -22.52 3.57
C ALA A 256 -12.22 -21.13 4.02
N VAL A 257 -12.67 -20.30 3.08
CA VAL A 257 -13.05 -18.89 3.36
C VAL A 257 -14.57 -18.72 3.64
N ALA A 258 -15.38 -19.76 3.43
CA ALA A 258 -16.83 -19.66 3.52
C ALA A 258 -17.45 -19.93 4.92
N VAL A 259 -16.66 -20.00 6.01
CA VAL A 259 -17.20 -20.28 7.37
C VAL A 259 -16.81 -19.21 8.42
N ALA A 260 -16.28 -18.05 8.03
CA ALA A 260 -15.78 -17.06 8.99
C ALA A 260 -16.75 -15.90 9.32
N PHE A 261 -18.02 -15.93 8.90
CA PHE A 261 -18.96 -14.83 9.18
C PHE A 261 -19.58 -14.84 10.60
N VAL A 262 -19.02 -15.62 11.53
CA VAL A 262 -19.46 -15.69 12.94
C VAL A 262 -18.30 -15.53 13.94
N ALA A 263 -17.04 -15.54 13.48
CA ALA A 263 -15.92 -15.87 14.38
C ALA A 263 -15.24 -14.69 15.11
N LEU A 264 -15.55 -13.42 14.83
CA LEU A 264 -14.92 -12.30 15.56
C LEU A 264 -15.69 -11.85 16.83
N CYS A 265 -16.95 -12.26 16.98
CA CYS A 265 -17.72 -12.08 18.23
C CYS A 265 -18.15 -13.38 18.92
N ALA A 266 -18.10 -14.54 18.25
CA ALA A 266 -18.50 -15.82 18.84
C ALA A 266 -17.35 -16.68 19.39
N ALA A 267 -16.09 -16.22 19.27
CA ALA A 267 -14.91 -16.95 19.74
C ALA A 267 -14.28 -16.36 21.02
N MET A 268 -15.06 -15.64 21.83
CA MET A 268 -14.66 -15.19 23.18
C MET A 268 -15.77 -15.37 24.19
#